data_AF-A0A5C7SM62-F1
#
_entry.id   AF-A0A5C7SM62-F1
#
_cell.length_a   1.000
_cell.length_b   1.000
_cell.length_c   1.000
_cell.angle_alpha   90.00
_cell.angle_beta   90.00
_cell.angle_gamma   90.00
#
_symmetry.space_group_name_H-M   'P 1'
#
loop_
_entity.id
_entity.type
_entity.pdbx_description
1 polymer ?
#
loop_
_entity_poly.entity_id
_entity_poly.type
_entity_poly.pdbx_seq_one_letter_code
_entity_poly.pdbx_strand_id
1 'polypeptide(L)'
;MAYANHFRHADDVIAHLNTVVPTITDPLLVAKYSGFAAVAAVTVYELAIKEIFCEFGRRKHKILGNFTESYFDRINGRITLKNIKDDYCLRFGDAYASKFKNRLDTAARRYLIAHRRDARSSYGNLIVWRNDFAHEGRTPATATYAEVVQSYEDGKLVIHTLASSMVR
;
A
#
# COMPACT_ATOMS: atom_id res chain seq x y z
N MET A 1 9.42 -13.12 1.22
CA MET A 1 9.70 -12.23 2.38
C MET A 1 8.44 -12.16 3.23
N ALA A 2 8.57 -12.02 4.55
CA ALA A 2 7.44 -12.06 5.47
C ALA A 2 6.35 -11.01 5.20
N TYR A 3 6.72 -9.84 4.65
CA TYR A 3 5.76 -8.74 4.40
C TYR A 3 4.57 -9.15 3.52
N ALA A 4 4.76 -10.07 2.56
CA ALA A 4 3.70 -10.47 1.64
C ALA A 4 2.58 -11.22 2.36
N ASN A 5 2.86 -11.82 3.52
CA ASN A 5 1.86 -12.50 4.34
C ASN A 5 0.81 -11.53 4.90
N HIS A 6 1.12 -10.23 5.00
CA HIS A 6 0.15 -9.23 5.42
C HIS A 6 -0.97 -9.05 4.41
N PHE A 7 -0.71 -9.27 3.11
CA PHE A 7 -1.73 -9.13 2.07
C PHE A 7 -2.88 -10.11 2.27
N ARG A 8 -2.61 -11.32 2.79
CA ARG A 8 -3.61 -12.35 3.05
C ARG A 8 -4.82 -11.81 3.81
N HIS A 9 -4.61 -10.92 4.77
CA HIS A 9 -5.73 -10.35 5.53
C HIS A 9 -6.70 -9.56 4.65
N ALA A 10 -6.20 -8.70 3.76
CA ALA A 10 -7.05 -7.97 2.82
C ALA A 10 -7.53 -8.87 1.67
N ASP A 11 -6.71 -9.83 1.21
CA ASP A 11 -7.08 -10.80 0.18
C ASP A 11 -8.30 -11.62 0.64
N ASP A 12 -8.30 -12.14 1.87
CA ASP A 12 -9.41 -12.93 2.43
C ASP A 12 -10.69 -12.09 2.55
N VAL A 13 -10.56 -10.84 3.03
CA VAL A 13 -11.69 -9.89 3.14
C VAL A 13 -12.25 -9.53 1.77
N ILE A 14 -11.39 -9.19 0.81
CA ILE A 14 -11.79 -8.84 -0.55
C ILE A 14 -12.41 -10.04 -1.25
N ALA A 15 -11.85 -11.24 -1.09
CA ALA A 15 -12.42 -12.46 -1.65
C ALA A 15 -13.85 -12.70 -1.15
N HIS A 16 -14.10 -12.50 0.14
CA HIS A 16 -15.45 -12.57 0.69
C HIS A 16 -16.34 -11.46 0.12
N LEU A 17 -15.89 -10.20 0.14
CA LEU A 17 -16.67 -9.06 -0.35
C LEU A 17 -17.00 -9.16 -1.85
N ASN A 18 -16.14 -9.78 -2.66
CA ASN A 18 -16.40 -10.06 -4.07
C ASN A 18 -17.63 -10.96 -4.29
N THR A 19 -18.01 -11.77 -3.30
CA THR A 19 -19.23 -12.60 -3.36
C THR A 19 -20.50 -11.86 -2.93
N VAL A 20 -20.35 -10.77 -2.16
CA VAL A 20 -21.47 -10.06 -1.52
C VAL A 20 -21.79 -8.76 -2.24
N VAL A 21 -20.79 -7.93 -2.55
CA VAL A 21 -21.00 -6.59 -3.11
C VAL A 21 -21.79 -6.62 -4.44
N PRO A 22 -21.56 -7.56 -5.38
CA PRO A 22 -22.32 -7.63 -6.61
C PRO A 22 -23.82 -7.90 -6.43
N THR A 23 -24.24 -8.47 -5.28
CA THR A 23 -25.66 -8.78 -5.01
C THR A 23 -26.40 -7.62 -4.35
N ILE A 24 -25.72 -6.52 -4.03
CA ILE A 24 -26.31 -5.37 -3.34
C ILE A 24 -26.94 -4.44 -4.38
N THR A 25 -28.22 -4.12 -4.17
CA THR A 25 -28.97 -3.18 -5.03
C THR A 25 -28.85 -1.73 -4.60
N ASP A 26 -28.61 -1.46 -3.31
CA ASP A 26 -28.44 -0.10 -2.78
C ASP A 26 -27.06 0.48 -3.17
N PRO A 27 -27.01 1.51 -4.04
CA PRO A 27 -25.76 2.11 -4.49
C PRO A 27 -24.96 2.77 -3.36
N LEU A 28 -25.64 3.34 -2.36
CA LEU A 28 -24.96 3.98 -1.23
C LEU A 28 -24.26 2.94 -0.36
N LEU A 29 -24.88 1.78 -0.18
CA LEU A 29 -24.28 0.67 0.54
C LEU A 29 -23.07 0.11 -0.22
N VAL A 30 -23.15 -0.05 -1.55
CA VAL A 30 -22.00 -0.44 -2.39
C VAL A 30 -20.85 0.55 -2.22
N ALA A 31 -21.12 1.85 -2.22
CA ALA A 31 -20.09 2.88 -2.04
C ALA A 31 -19.43 2.81 -0.65
N LYS A 32 -20.17 2.44 0.41
CA LYS A 32 -19.58 2.18 1.73
C LYS A 32 -18.65 0.96 1.71
N TYR A 33 -19.02 -0.11 1.01
CA TYR A 33 -18.14 -1.27 0.84
C TYR A 33 -16.87 -0.96 0.06
N SER A 34 -16.92 -0.07 -0.94
CA SER A 34 -15.72 0.47 -1.59
C SER A 34 -14.78 1.14 -0.57
N GLY A 35 -15.34 1.96 0.33
CA GLY A 35 -14.59 2.58 1.42
C GLY A 35 -13.95 1.57 2.37
N PHE A 36 -14.72 0.56 2.81
CA PHE A 36 -14.19 -0.52 3.66
C PHE A 36 -13.07 -1.32 2.97
N ALA A 37 -13.21 -1.63 1.68
CA ALA A 37 -12.17 -2.31 0.92
C ALA A 37 -10.89 -1.46 0.82
N ALA A 38 -11.03 -0.13 0.63
CA ALA A 38 -9.88 0.77 0.62
C ALA A 38 -9.18 0.82 1.99
N VAL A 39 -9.92 0.80 3.09
CA VAL A 39 -9.36 0.72 4.46
C VAL A 39 -8.54 -0.57 4.61
N ALA A 40 -9.13 -1.73 4.30
CA ALA A 40 -8.44 -3.02 4.42
C ALA A 40 -7.16 -3.08 3.57
N ALA A 41 -7.23 -2.61 2.32
CA ALA A 41 -6.10 -2.53 1.40
C ALA A 41 -4.95 -1.66 1.96
N VAL A 42 -5.26 -0.46 2.44
CA VAL A 42 -4.25 0.47 2.96
C VAL A 42 -3.64 -0.04 4.27
N THR A 43 -4.44 -0.69 5.13
CA THR A 43 -3.93 -1.30 6.37
C THR A 43 -2.85 -2.34 6.08
N VAL A 44 -3.07 -3.25 5.14
CA VAL A 44 -2.07 -4.29 4.83
C VAL A 44 -0.83 -3.72 4.14
N TYR A 45 -0.96 -2.64 3.38
CA TYR A 45 0.20 -1.90 2.85
C TYR A 45 1.04 -1.30 3.97
N GLU A 46 0.41 -0.66 4.95
CA GLU A 46 1.11 -0.11 6.09
C GLU A 46 1.88 -1.19 6.87
N LEU A 47 1.23 -2.31 7.18
CA LEU A 47 1.88 -3.44 7.84
C LEU A 47 3.07 -3.97 7.02
N ALA A 48 2.89 -4.14 5.71
CA ALA A 48 3.96 -4.58 4.84
C ALA A 48 5.15 -3.60 4.79
N ILE A 49 4.88 -2.29 4.74
CA ILE A 49 5.93 -1.25 4.77
C ILE A 49 6.69 -1.30 6.10
N LYS A 50 5.99 -1.38 7.24
CA LYS A 50 6.61 -1.52 8.57
C LYS A 50 7.52 -2.74 8.60
N GLU A 51 7.02 -3.90 8.15
CA GLU A 51 7.79 -5.15 8.15
C GLU A 51 9.03 -5.05 7.25
N ILE A 52 8.93 -4.47 6.05
CA ILE A 52 10.07 -4.30 5.14
C ILE A 52 11.19 -3.50 5.80
N PHE A 53 10.87 -2.35 6.41
CA PHE A 53 11.87 -1.51 7.03
C PHE A 53 12.45 -2.13 8.29
N CYS A 54 11.60 -2.66 9.19
CA CYS A 54 12.04 -3.33 10.42
C CYS A 54 12.97 -4.51 10.11
N GLU A 55 12.60 -5.36 9.15
CA GLU A 55 13.43 -6.48 8.73
C GLU A 55 14.77 -6.03 8.14
N PHE A 56 14.76 -4.98 7.32
CA PHE A 56 15.99 -4.40 6.80
C PHE A 56 16.90 -3.86 7.91
N GLY A 57 16.34 -3.13 8.87
CA GLY A 57 17.06 -2.61 10.04
C GLY A 57 17.68 -3.72 10.88
N ARG A 58 16.90 -4.77 11.20
CA ARG A 58 17.35 -5.96 11.94
C ARG A 58 18.53 -6.65 11.26
N ARG A 59 18.46 -6.85 9.94
CA ARG A 59 19.53 -7.48 9.15
C ARG A 59 20.81 -6.66 9.07
N LYS A 60 20.70 -5.33 9.17
CA LYS A 60 21.86 -4.44 9.16
C LYS A 60 22.59 -4.46 10.49
N HIS A 61 21.88 -4.28 11.60
CA HIS A 61 22.45 -4.31 12.94
C HIS A 61 21.34 -4.39 14.01
N LYS A 62 21.59 -5.11 15.11
CA LYS A 62 20.61 -5.29 16.20
C LYS A 62 20.05 -3.97 16.75
N ILE A 63 20.93 -3.01 17.06
CA ILE A 63 20.51 -1.70 17.61
C ILE A 63 19.68 -0.90 16.59
N LEU A 64 20.05 -0.97 15.31
CA LEU A 64 19.28 -0.31 14.25
C LEU A 64 17.91 -0.95 14.09
N GLY A 65 17.81 -2.28 14.22
CA GLY A 65 16.54 -3.01 14.29
C GLY A 65 15.61 -2.44 15.37
N ASN A 66 16.08 -2.35 16.62
CA ASN A 66 15.28 -1.81 17.74
C ASN A 66 14.82 -0.36 17.47
N PHE A 67 15.71 0.49 16.95
CA PHE A 67 15.35 1.87 16.60
C PHE A 67 14.29 1.92 15.50
N THR A 68 14.45 1.09 14.47
CA THR A 68 13.55 1.02 13.32
C THR A 68 12.16 0.55 13.77
N GLU A 69 12.08 -0.49 14.59
CA GLU A 69 10.81 -0.97 15.15
C GLU A 69 10.09 0.11 15.94
N SER A 70 10.78 0.78 16.87
CA SER A 70 10.18 1.87 17.65
C SER A 70 9.75 3.06 16.79
N TYR A 71 10.47 3.34 15.70
CA TYR A 71 10.15 4.44 14.80
C TYR A 71 8.92 4.13 13.94
N PHE A 72 8.90 2.95 13.30
CA PHE A 72 7.84 2.56 12.38
C PHE A 72 6.55 2.10 13.07
N ASP A 73 6.59 1.75 14.35
CA ASP A 73 5.37 1.53 15.14
C ASP A 73 4.40 2.74 15.06
N ARG A 74 4.96 3.96 14.98
CA ARG A 74 4.23 5.24 15.10
C ARG A 74 3.78 5.88 13.79
N ILE A 75 4.05 5.31 12.61
CA ILE A 75 3.84 6.00 11.32
C ILE A 75 2.38 5.97 10.80
N ASN A 76 1.40 5.76 11.66
CA ASN A 76 -0.02 5.53 11.35
C ASN A 76 -0.54 6.37 10.18
N GLY A 77 -0.90 5.69 9.10
CA GLY A 77 -1.49 6.28 7.90
C GLY A 77 -0.54 7.08 6.99
N ARG A 78 0.73 7.27 7.36
CA ARG A 78 1.72 8.05 6.59
C ARG A 78 2.45 7.20 5.55
N ILE A 79 1.71 6.56 4.67
CA ILE A 79 2.25 5.60 3.70
C ILE A 79 2.29 6.12 2.26
N THR A 80 2.22 7.43 2.05
CA THR A 80 2.30 8.00 0.69
C THR A 80 3.65 7.70 0.05
N LEU A 81 3.72 7.68 -1.29
CA LEU A 81 4.99 7.52 -2.01
C LEU A 81 6.04 8.55 -1.58
N LYS A 82 5.60 9.78 -1.27
CA LYS A 82 6.44 10.84 -0.72
C LYS A 82 7.01 10.44 0.64
N ASN A 83 6.19 9.93 1.56
CA ASN A 83 6.69 9.47 2.87
C ASN A 83 7.69 8.31 2.71
N ILE A 84 7.37 7.33 1.87
CA ILE A 84 8.24 6.17 1.65
C ILE A 84 9.60 6.62 1.10
N LYS A 85 9.62 7.48 0.08
CA LYS A 85 10.85 7.90 -0.60
C LYS A 85 11.63 8.95 0.20
N ASP A 86 10.97 10.04 0.57
CA ASP A 86 11.62 11.26 1.04
C ASP A 86 11.79 11.29 2.56
N ASP A 87 11.16 10.38 3.30
CA ASP A 87 11.32 10.24 4.75
C ASP A 87 11.96 8.88 5.09
N TYR A 88 11.31 7.78 4.69
CA TYR A 88 11.68 6.46 5.19
C TYR A 88 12.92 5.88 4.53
N CYS A 89 12.96 5.79 3.20
CA CYS A 89 14.14 5.31 2.48
C CYS A 89 15.36 6.22 2.73
N LEU A 90 15.15 7.54 2.81
CA LEU A 90 16.19 8.52 3.03
C LEU A 90 16.93 8.31 4.36
N ARG A 91 16.23 7.88 5.42
CA ARG A 91 16.85 7.56 6.73
C ARG A 91 17.87 6.43 6.68
N PHE A 92 17.78 5.54 5.69
CA PHE A 92 18.76 4.49 5.45
C PHE A 92 19.87 4.91 4.47
N GLY A 93 19.76 6.11 3.89
CA GLY A 93 20.73 6.74 3.00
C GLY A 93 20.17 7.06 1.61
N ASP A 94 20.69 8.11 0.97
CA ASP A 94 20.29 8.59 -0.37
C ASP A 94 20.32 7.50 -1.44
N ALA A 95 21.26 6.55 -1.31
CA ALA A 95 21.38 5.41 -2.19
C ALA A 95 20.10 4.55 -2.21
N TYR A 96 19.44 4.35 -1.06
CA TYR A 96 18.21 3.54 -0.98
C TYR A 96 17.00 4.30 -1.50
N ALA A 97 16.90 5.61 -1.22
CA ALA A 97 15.86 6.46 -1.80
C ALA A 97 15.96 6.50 -3.33
N SER A 98 17.17 6.65 -3.87
CA SER A 98 17.44 6.62 -5.31
C SER A 98 17.16 5.24 -5.92
N LYS A 99 17.58 4.17 -5.25
CA LYS A 99 17.33 2.78 -5.68
C LYS A 99 15.83 2.48 -5.75
N PHE A 100 15.07 2.87 -4.73
CA PHE A 100 13.61 2.72 -4.72
C PHE A 100 12.95 3.50 -5.86
N LYS A 101 13.29 4.80 -6.01
CA LYS A 101 12.78 5.64 -7.09
C LYS A 101 13.01 5.00 -8.46
N ASN A 102 14.25 4.65 -8.78
CA ASN A 102 14.62 4.13 -10.09
C ASN A 102 13.94 2.79 -10.40
N ARG A 103 13.83 1.91 -9.39
CA ARG A 103 13.13 0.63 -9.54
C ARG A 103 11.64 0.83 -9.72
N LEU A 104 11.03 1.76 -8.98
CA LEU A 104 9.62 2.07 -9.10
C LEU A 104 9.29 2.68 -10.46
N ASP A 105 10.09 3.63 -10.94
CA ASP A 105 9.90 4.24 -12.26
C ASP A 105 10.01 3.19 -13.37
N THR A 106 10.97 2.27 -13.27
CA THR A 106 11.13 1.17 -14.22
C THR A 106 9.95 0.20 -14.17
N ALA A 107 9.57 -0.25 -12.98
CA ALA A 107 8.48 -1.19 -12.77
C ALA A 107 7.13 -0.59 -13.19
N ALA A 108 6.84 0.64 -12.79
CA ALA A 108 5.61 1.35 -13.14
C ALA A 108 5.51 1.59 -14.65
N ARG A 109 6.61 1.94 -15.33
CA ARG A 109 6.61 2.08 -16.80
C ARG A 109 6.28 0.76 -17.49
N ARG A 110 6.88 -0.35 -17.06
CA ARG A 110 6.58 -1.69 -17.60
C ARG A 110 5.13 -2.07 -17.34
N TYR A 111 4.65 -1.81 -16.12
CA TYR A 111 3.28 -2.10 -15.71
C TYR A 111 2.26 -1.31 -16.54
N LEU A 112 2.51 -0.02 -16.78
CA LEU A 112 1.65 0.83 -17.61
C LEU A 112 1.56 0.32 -19.05
N ILE A 113 2.66 -0.16 -19.63
CA ILE A 113 2.65 -0.72 -20.99
C ILE A 113 1.82 -2.00 -21.04
N ALA A 114 1.98 -2.88 -20.05
CA ALA A 114 1.33 -4.19 -20.01
C ALA A 114 -0.17 -4.11 -19.67
N HIS A 115 -0.54 -3.28 -18.69
CA HIS A 115 -1.88 -3.24 -18.10
C HIS A 115 -2.69 -2.00 -18.49
N ARG A 116 -2.06 -1.01 -19.15
CA ARG A 116 -2.67 0.29 -19.48
C ARG A 116 -3.19 1.08 -18.27
N ARG A 117 -2.67 0.78 -17.08
CA ARG A 117 -2.98 1.44 -15.81
C ARG A 117 -1.68 1.82 -15.09
N ASP A 118 -1.66 2.96 -14.39
CA ASP A 118 -0.49 3.38 -13.61
C ASP A 118 -0.62 2.93 -12.16
N ALA A 119 0.23 1.99 -11.73
CA ALA A 119 0.22 1.43 -10.39
C ALA A 119 0.50 2.45 -9.27
N ARG A 120 1.21 3.56 -9.56
CA ARG A 120 1.48 4.63 -8.57
C ARG A 120 0.21 5.43 -8.32
N SER A 121 -0.54 5.74 -9.39
CA SER A 121 -1.86 6.35 -9.29
C SER A 121 -2.83 5.44 -8.55
N SER A 122 -2.90 4.15 -8.89
CA SER A 122 -3.74 3.17 -8.18
C SER A 122 -3.42 3.12 -6.68
N TYR A 123 -2.14 3.06 -6.32
CA TYR A 123 -1.68 3.10 -4.93
C TYR A 123 -2.06 4.42 -4.22
N GLY A 124 -1.85 5.56 -4.87
CA GLY A 124 -2.20 6.88 -4.34
C GLY A 124 -3.70 7.05 -4.12
N ASN A 125 -4.51 6.60 -5.08
CA ASN A 125 -5.97 6.68 -5.02
C ASN A 125 -6.54 5.90 -3.83
N LEU A 126 -6.00 4.71 -3.53
CA LEU A 126 -6.42 3.95 -2.34
C LEU A 126 -6.20 4.71 -1.04
N ILE A 127 -5.09 5.43 -0.93
CA ILE A 127 -4.81 6.24 0.27
C ILE A 127 -5.83 7.38 0.37
N VAL A 128 -6.16 8.02 -0.74
CA VAL A 128 -7.19 9.08 -0.79
C VAL A 128 -8.55 8.51 -0.39
N TRP A 129 -9.02 7.43 -1.03
CA TRP A 129 -10.31 6.83 -0.72
C TRP A 129 -10.41 6.32 0.72
N ARG A 130 -9.33 5.76 1.27
CA ARG A 130 -9.28 5.40 2.69
C ARG A 130 -9.43 6.63 3.58
N ASN A 131 -8.75 7.74 3.26
CA ASN A 131 -8.81 8.95 4.07
C ASN A 131 -10.20 9.58 4.01
N ASP A 132 -10.77 9.72 2.82
CA ASP A 132 -12.12 10.23 2.60
C ASP A 132 -13.14 9.43 3.43
N PHE A 133 -13.03 8.10 3.40
CA PHE A 133 -13.96 7.21 4.11
C PHE A 133 -13.74 7.20 5.63
N ALA A 134 -12.52 6.91 6.08
CA ALA A 134 -12.23 6.65 7.49
C ALA A 134 -12.09 7.92 8.34
N HIS A 135 -11.69 9.05 7.74
CA HIS A 135 -11.43 10.29 8.48
C HIS A 135 -12.47 11.38 8.21
N GLU A 136 -13.08 11.39 7.03
CA GLU A 136 -14.03 12.45 6.65
C GLU A 136 -15.48 11.94 6.53
N GLY A 137 -15.70 10.62 6.68
CA GLY A 137 -17.02 10.00 6.57
C GLY A 137 -17.62 10.08 5.17
N ARG A 138 -16.80 10.35 4.14
CA ARG A 138 -17.21 10.49 2.75
C ARG A 138 -17.06 9.18 2.01
N THR A 139 -18.08 8.76 1.30
CA THR A 139 -17.96 7.62 0.39
C THR A 139 -17.13 8.02 -0.84
N PRO A 140 -16.32 7.11 -1.40
CA PRO A 140 -15.59 7.41 -2.63
C PRO A 140 -16.55 7.79 -3.76
N ALA A 141 -16.63 9.07 -4.08
CA ALA A 141 -17.58 9.58 -5.09
C ALA A 141 -17.16 9.25 -6.52
N THR A 142 -15.89 8.90 -6.72
CA THR A 142 -15.25 8.74 -8.03
C THR A 142 -14.74 7.32 -8.27
N ALA A 143 -15.11 6.35 -7.41
CA ALA A 143 -14.60 4.99 -7.50
C ALA A 143 -15.69 3.94 -7.24
N THR A 144 -15.78 3.00 -8.17
CA THR A 144 -16.54 1.77 -8.02
C THR A 144 -15.79 0.77 -7.15
N TYR A 145 -16.51 -0.20 -6.58
CA TYR A 145 -15.91 -1.28 -5.80
C TYR A 145 -14.85 -2.05 -6.61
N ALA A 146 -15.13 -2.34 -7.88
CA ALA A 146 -14.20 -3.03 -8.77
C ALA A 146 -12.90 -2.23 -8.99
N GLU A 147 -12.98 -0.90 -9.11
CA GLU A 147 -11.80 -0.03 -9.23
C GLU A 147 -10.96 -0.02 -7.95
N VAL A 148 -11.59 -0.08 -6.78
CA VAL A 148 -10.88 -0.20 -5.49
C VAL A 148 -10.12 -1.52 -5.42
N VAL A 149 -10.79 -2.63 -5.70
CA VAL A 149 -10.17 -3.97 -5.70
C VAL A 149 -9.03 -4.04 -6.72
N GLN A 150 -9.25 -3.52 -7.93
CA GLN A 150 -8.21 -3.50 -8.94
C GLN A 150 -7.02 -2.61 -8.55
N SER A 151 -7.29 -1.45 -7.92
CA SER A 151 -6.23 -0.56 -7.44
C SER A 151 -5.41 -1.21 -6.33
N TYR A 152 -6.03 -2.10 -5.55
CA TYR A 152 -5.34 -2.90 -4.54
C TYR A 152 -4.40 -3.92 -5.19
N GLU A 153 -4.82 -4.62 -6.23
CA GLU A 153 -3.90 -5.51 -6.94
C GLU A 153 -2.75 -4.75 -7.63
N ASP A 154 -3.07 -3.64 -8.28
CA ASP A 154 -2.05 -2.82 -8.96
C ASP A 154 -1.06 -2.20 -7.96
N GLY A 155 -1.53 -1.73 -6.81
CA GLY A 155 -0.72 -1.08 -5.78
C GLY A 155 0.27 -2.01 -5.06
N LYS A 156 0.05 -3.33 -5.06
CA LYS A 156 1.02 -4.32 -4.56
C LYS A 156 2.39 -4.17 -5.25
N LEU A 157 2.42 -3.71 -6.51
CA LEU A 157 3.67 -3.41 -7.24
C LEU A 157 4.57 -2.43 -6.46
N VAL A 158 4.00 -1.41 -5.84
CA VAL A 158 4.75 -0.40 -5.06
C VAL A 158 5.44 -1.09 -3.88
N ILE A 159 4.71 -1.94 -3.15
CA ILE A 159 5.21 -2.65 -1.98
C ILE A 159 6.29 -3.67 -2.37
N HIS A 160 6.08 -4.43 -3.44
CA HIS A 160 7.08 -5.36 -3.98
C HIS A 160 8.35 -4.62 -4.41
N THR A 161 8.19 -3.47 -5.05
CA THR A 161 9.32 -2.64 -5.47
C THR A 161 10.10 -2.12 -4.27
N LEU A 162 9.41 -1.63 -3.23
CA LEU A 162 10.02 -1.19 -1.99
C LEU A 162 10.83 -2.32 -1.35
N ALA A 163 10.22 -3.49 -1.17
CA ALA A 163 10.88 -4.65 -0.60
C ALA A 163 12.14 -5.05 -1.38
N SER A 164 12.07 -5.05 -2.71
CA SER A 164 13.24 -5.36 -3.54
C SER A 164 14.35 -4.31 -3.37
N SER A 165 14.00 -3.06 -3.09
CA SER A 165 14.93 -1.94 -2.96
C SER A 165 15.67 -1.98 -1.62
N MET A 166 14.97 -2.42 -0.57
CA MET A 166 15.48 -2.59 0.79
C MET A 166 16.16 -3.96 0.98
N VAL A 167 17.11 -4.27 0.09
CA VAL A 167 18.01 -5.43 0.19
C VAL A 167 19.46 -4.96 0.16
N ARG A 168 20.32 -5.64 0.92
CA ARG A 168 21.75 -5.37 1.00
C ARG A 168 22.48 -5.85 -0.25
#